data_AF-A0A1H1MN31-F1
#
_entry.id   AF-A0A1H1MN31-F1
#
_cell.length_a   1.000
_cell.length_b   1.000
_cell.length_c   1.000
_cell.angle_alpha   90.00
_cell.angle_beta   90.00
_cell.angle_gamma   90.00
#
_symmetry.space_group_name_H-M   'P 1'
#
loop_
_entity.id
_entity.type
_entity.pdbx_description
1 polymer ?
#
loop_
_entity_poly.entity_id
_entity_poly.type
_entity_poly.pdbx_seq_one_letter_code
_entity_poly.pdbx_strand_id
1 'polypeptide(L)'
;MKNIYFYYFAIITPLVLMIFFLRMFNINSLVFVSFLFTYTLIYRTYIDGLRLVSKGVIEKNEIWKMFYRGLRVEHFKELYLK
;
A
#
# COMPACT_ATOMS: atom_id res chain seq x y z
N MET A 1 -9.28 -4.14 6.72
CA MET A 1 -8.63 -5.46 6.58
C MET A 1 -8.26 -6.00 7.95
N LYS A 2 -9.19 -6.69 8.63
CA LYS A 2 -8.89 -7.30 9.94
C LYS A 2 -7.97 -8.51 9.81
N ASN A 3 -8.09 -9.24 8.69
CA ASN A 3 -7.26 -10.39 8.40
C ASN A 3 -5.95 -9.96 7.72
N ILE A 4 -4.84 -10.38 8.31
CA ILE A 4 -3.48 -10.09 7.87
C ILE A 4 -3.14 -10.67 6.49
N TYR A 5 -3.71 -11.83 6.13
CA TYR A 5 -3.46 -12.46 4.83
C TYR A 5 -4.02 -11.61 3.68
N PHE A 6 -5.22 -11.07 3.84
CA PHE A 6 -5.81 -10.17 2.83
C PHE A 6 -5.01 -8.88 2.66
N TYR A 7 -4.42 -8.37 3.74
CA TYR A 7 -3.53 -7.21 3.66
C TYR A 7 -2.26 -7.52 2.87
N TYR A 8 -1.58 -8.62 3.16
CA TYR A 8 -0.41 -9.02 2.38
C TYR A 8 -0.76 -9.32 0.93
N PHE A 9 -1.91 -9.94 0.67
CA PHE A 9 -2.38 -10.17 -0.70
C PHE A 9 -2.63 -8.87 -1.45
N ALA A 10 -3.28 -7.88 -0.83
CA ALA A 10 -3.51 -6.56 -1.42
C ALA A 10 -2.21 -5.81 -1.73
N ILE A 11 -1.14 -6.08 -0.98
CA ILE A 11 0.19 -5.51 -1.21
C ILE A 11 0.93 -6.20 -2.35
N ILE A 12 0.89 -7.53 -2.37
CA ILE A 12 1.69 -8.33 -3.30
C ILE A 12 1.06 -8.32 -4.69
N THR A 13 -0.28 -8.36 -4.78
CA THR A 13 -1.00 -8.48 -6.04
C THR A 13 -0.66 -7.37 -7.05
N PRO A 14 -0.66 -6.08 -6.69
CA PRO A 14 -0.29 -5.01 -7.62
C PRO A 14 1.16 -5.13 -8.12
N LEU A 15 2.09 -5.55 -7.27
CA LEU A 15 3.50 -5.75 -7.67
C LEU A 15 3.65 -6.89 -8.68
N VAL A 16 2.98 -8.02 -8.43
CA VAL A 16 2.98 -9.16 -9.35
C VAL A 16 2.35 -8.77 -10.69
N LEU A 17 1.22 -8.06 -10.65
CA LEU A 17 0.57 -7.55 -11.86
C LEU A 17 1.47 -6.59 -12.64
N MET A 18 2.17 -5.67 -11.97
CA MET A 18 3.10 -4.76 -12.64
C MET A 18 4.22 -5.50 -13.37
N ILE A 19 4.80 -6.54 -12.75
CA ILE A 19 5.84 -7.36 -13.39
C ILE A 19 5.27 -8.16 -14.57
N PHE A 20 4.07 -8.71 -14.40
CA PHE A 20 3.38 -9.44 -15.47
C PHE A 20 3.10 -8.55 -16.67
N PHE A 21 2.56 -7.35 -16.45
CA PHE A 21 2.29 -6.37 -17.50
C PHE A 21 3.57 -5.89 -18.19
N LEU A 22 4.66 -5.70 -17.44
CA LEU A 22 5.96 -5.32 -18.01
C LEU A 22 6.45 -6.36 -19.04
N ARG A 23 6.28 -7.65 -18.75
CA ARG A 23 6.67 -8.73 -19.67
C ARG A 23 5.74 -8.89 -20.87
N MET A 24 4.43 -8.73 -20.66
CA MET A 24 3.44 -9.00 -21.70
C MET A 24 3.26 -7.84 -22.69
N PHE A 25 3.46 -6.59 -22.26
CA PHE A 25 3.14 -5.40 -23.05
C PHE A 25 4.35 -4.53 -23.41
N ASN A 26 5.59 -4.98 -23.16
CA ASN A 26 6.83 -4.22 -23.41
C ASN A 26 6.73 -2.76 -22.89
N ILE A 27 6.27 -2.61 -21.65
CA ILE A 27 6.05 -1.30 -21.04
C ILE A 27 7.39 -0.56 -20.92
N ASN A 28 7.41 0.71 -21.34
CA ASN A 28 8.57 1.59 -21.21
C ASN A 28 8.97 1.75 -19.73
N SER A 29 10.27 1.70 -19.44
CA SER A 29 10.85 1.90 -18.11
C SER A 29 10.31 3.14 -17.38
N LEU A 30 10.07 4.25 -18.08
CA LEU A 30 9.48 5.47 -17.48
C LEU A 30 8.08 5.21 -16.95
N VAL A 31 7.24 4.52 -17.73
CA VAL A 31 5.87 4.18 -17.33
C VAL A 31 5.88 3.24 -16.13
N PHE A 32 6.76 2.24 -16.13
CA PHE A 32 6.94 1.34 -14.99
C PHE A 32 7.32 2.09 -13.70
N VAL A 33 8.27 3.02 -13.78
CA VAL A 33 8.70 3.85 -12.65
C VAL A 33 7.55 4.72 -12.15
N SER A 34 6.79 5.36 -13.04
CA SER A 34 5.60 6.15 -12.66
C SER A 34 4.54 5.30 -11.94
N PHE A 35 4.28 4.08 -12.42
CA PHE A 35 3.39 3.15 -11.72
C PHE A 35 3.95 2.74 -10.35
N LEU A 36 5.27 2.55 -10.23
CA LEU A 36 5.91 2.17 -8.98
C LEU A 36 5.81 3.28 -7.93
N PHE A 37 6.00 4.54 -8.33
CA PHE A 37 5.75 5.70 -7.47
C PHE A 37 4.29 5.82 -7.06
N THR A 38 3.36 5.66 -8.02
CA THR A 38 1.92 5.68 -7.74
C THR A 38 1.55 4.57 -6.74
N TYR A 39 2.08 3.37 -6.93
CA TYR A 39 1.87 2.25 -6.03
C TYR A 39 2.42 2.52 -4.62
N THR A 40 3.67 2.97 -4.50
CA THR A 40 4.35 3.16 -3.21
C THR A 40 3.83 4.36 -2.42
N LEU A 41 3.49 5.46 -3.08
CA LEU A 41 3.08 6.70 -2.42
C LEU A 41 1.57 6.76 -2.20
N ILE A 42 0.77 6.37 -3.20
CA ILE A 42 -0.69 6.55 -3.16
C ILE A 42 -1.35 5.26 -2.69
N TYR A 43 -1.23 4.19 -3.48
CA TYR A 43 -1.92 2.94 -3.20
C TYR A 43 -1.51 2.35 -1.85
N ARG A 44 -0.21 2.29 -1.58
CA ARG A 44 0.30 1.69 -0.35
C ARG A 44 -0.12 2.46 0.89
N THR A 45 -0.03 3.79 0.86
CA THR A 45 -0.48 4.65 1.97
C THR A 45 -1.97 4.45 2.23
N TYR A 46 -2.78 4.35 1.18
CA TYR A 46 -4.21 4.11 1.31
C TYR A 46 -4.54 2.74 1.93
N ILE A 47 -3.89 1.67 1.47
CA ILE A 47 -4.09 0.31 1.99
C ILE A 47 -3.65 0.19 3.46
N ASP A 48 -2.51 0.78 3.80
CA ASP A 48 -2.00 0.84 5.17
C ASP A 48 -3.00 1.57 6.07
N GLY A 49 -3.48 2.75 5.64
CA GLY A 49 -4.48 3.50 6.38
C GLY A 49 -5.81 2.77 6.51
N LEU A 50 -6.32 2.13 5.46
CA LEU A 50 -7.53 1.31 5.53
C LEU A 50 -7.41 0.15 6.52
N ARG A 51 -6.22 -0.44 6.67
CA ARG A 51 -5.97 -1.45 7.71
C ARG A 51 -6.09 -0.83 9.10
N LEU A 52 -5.42 0.29 9.35
CA LEU A 52 -5.47 0.98 10.65
C LEU A 52 -6.87 1.47 11.01
N VAL A 53 -7.61 2.02 10.05
CA VAL A 53 -9.03 2.39 10.21
C VAL A 53 -9.87 1.17 10.58
N SER A 54 -9.66 0.04 9.90
CA SER A 54 -10.41 -1.19 10.22
C SER A 54 -10.07 -1.80 11.58
N LYS A 55 -8.97 -1.35 12.19
CA LYS A 55 -8.54 -1.69 13.55
C LYS A 55 -8.95 -0.64 14.59
N GLY A 56 -9.56 0.47 14.16
CA GLY A 56 -9.94 1.57 15.04
C GLY A 56 -8.76 2.39 15.57
N VAL A 57 -7.59 2.33 14.93
CA VAL A 57 -6.38 3.05 15.37
C VAL A 57 -6.40 4.50 14.90
N ILE A 58 -6.93 4.75 13.69
CA ILE A 58 -7.04 6.07 13.08
C ILE A 58 -8.42 6.25 12.44
N GLU A 59 -8.82 7.49 12.20
CA GLU A 59 -10.01 7.80 11.39
C GLU A 59 -9.70 7.83 9.89
N LYS A 60 -10.74 7.66 9.05
CA LYS A 60 -10.59 7.60 7.58
C LYS A 60 -10.05 8.89 6.95
N ASN A 61 -10.34 10.04 7.57
CA ASN A 61 -9.80 11.36 7.20
C ASN A 61 -8.28 11.47 7.48
N GLU A 62 -7.69 10.58 8.29
CA GLU A 62 -6.28 10.63 8.68
C GLU A 62 -5.37 9.77 7.80
N ILE A 63 -5.95 8.94 6.92
CA ILE A 63 -5.20 8.05 6.03
C ILE A 63 -4.13 8.83 5.24
N TRP A 64 -4.48 9.98 4.67
CA TRP A 64 -3.53 10.78 3.90
C TRP A 64 -2.51 11.50 4.78
N LYS A 65 -2.81 11.74 6.06
CA LYS A 65 -1.84 12.29 7.03
C LYS A 65 -0.69 11.30 7.29
N MET A 66 -0.91 10.00 7.07
CA MET A 66 0.14 8.98 7.19
C MET A 66 1.27 9.14 6.16
N PHE A 67 1.00 9.83 5.04
CA PHE A 67 2.01 10.06 4.01
C PHE A 67 3.18 10.90 4.52
N TYR A 68 2.88 11.98 5.25
CA TYR A 68 3.88 12.97 5.68
C TYR A 68 4.32 12.77 7.14
N ARG A 69 3.45 12.24 8.00
CA ARG A 69 3.64 12.31 9.47
C ARG A 69 4.39 11.13 10.08
N GLY A 70 4.99 10.24 9.29
CA GLY A 70 5.76 9.10 9.82
C GLY A 70 4.95 8.04 10.59
N LEU A 71 3.62 8.19 10.68
CA LEU A 71 2.66 7.30 11.35
C LEU A 71 2.80 5.82 10.93
N ARG A 72 3.37 5.57 9.74
CA ARG A 72 3.66 4.22 9.23
C ARG A 72 4.67 3.47 10.10
N VAL A 73 5.63 4.18 10.71
CA VAL A 73 6.64 3.61 11.61
C VAL A 73 6.06 3.46 13.01
N GLU A 74 5.29 4.46 13.45
CA GLU A 74 4.60 4.47 14.75
C GLU A 74 3.67 3.26 14.90
N HIS A 75 2.89 2.96 13.85
CA HIS A 75 1.92 1.86 13.83
C HIS A 75 2.43 0.60 13.12
N PHE A 76 3.75 0.42 13.00
CA PHE A 76 4.33 -0.73 12.30
C PHE A 76 3.84 -2.06 12.89
N LYS A 77 3.78 -2.18 14.22
CA LYS A 77 3.30 -3.40 14.88
C LYS A 77 1.83 -3.67 14.57
N GLU A 78 0.97 -2.64 14.54
CA GLU A 78 -0.44 -2.82 14.16
C GLU A 78 -0.62 -3.14 12.68
N LEU A 79 0.28 -2.67 11.81
CA LEU A 79 0.23 -2.93 10.38
C LEU A 79 0.75 -4.31 9.99
N TYR A 80 1.76 -4.85 10.67
CA TYR A 80 2.46 -6.05 10.21
C TYR A 80 2.43 -7.23 11.18
N LEU A 81 2.18 -7.03 12.48
CA LEU A 81 2.35 -8.08 13.49
C LEU A 81 1.07 -8.46 14.23
N LYS A 82 0.13 -7.52 14.37
CA LYS A 82 -1.22 -7.77 14.89
C LYS A 82 -2.24 -7.70 13.78
#